data_AF-A0A9E1P012-F1
#
_entry.id   AF-A0A9E1P012-F1
#
_cell.length_a   1.000
_cell.length_b   1.000
_cell.length_c   1.000
_cell.angle_alpha   90.00
_cell.angle_beta   90.00
_cell.angle_gamma   90.00
#
_symmetry.space_group_name_H-M   'P 1'
#
loop_
_entity.id
_entity.type
_entity.pdbx_description
1 polymer ?
#
loop_
_entity_poly.entity_id
_entity_poly.type
_entity_poly.pdbx_seq_one_letter_code
_entity_poly.pdbx_strand_id
1 'polypeptide(L)'
;MVHTLSRRKFLKTTAGSAMLGMVNFQFTSHIEANEPESMDGILQAAMDTNYQSFADVYRKQWRWDRVAKGTHYVNCGYQRGCAFNVYVKNGIVWREEQVGNYR
;
A
#
# COMPACT_ATOMS: atom_id res chain seq x y z
N MET A 1 -22.26 3.19 50.09
CA MET A 1 -21.51 1.91 50.08
C MET A 1 -20.53 1.96 48.92
N VAL A 2 -19.26 2.25 49.18
CA VAL A 2 -18.23 2.38 48.13
C VAL A 2 -17.74 0.98 47.79
N HIS A 3 -18.13 0.43 46.65
CA HIS A 3 -17.60 -0.85 46.19
C HIS A 3 -16.14 -0.65 45.75
N THR A 4 -15.19 -1.09 46.57
CA THR A 4 -13.77 -1.05 46.21
C THR A 4 -13.46 -2.15 45.20
N LEU A 5 -12.98 -1.76 44.01
CA LEU A 5 -12.53 -2.70 42.98
C LEU A 5 -11.19 -3.32 43.41
N SER A 6 -11.23 -4.61 43.79
CA SER A 6 -10.02 -5.38 44.05
C SER A 6 -9.22 -5.64 42.76
N ARG A 7 -7.88 -5.63 42.85
CA ARG A 7 -6.95 -5.93 41.74
C ARG A 7 -7.31 -7.23 41.01
N ARG A 8 -7.74 -8.26 41.75
CA ARG A 8 -8.17 -9.55 41.17
C ARG A 8 -9.46 -9.42 40.37
N LYS A 9 -10.42 -8.62 40.84
CA LYS A 9 -11.70 -8.39 40.16
C LYS A 9 -11.47 -7.56 38.89
N PHE A 10 -10.62 -6.55 38.97
CA PHE A 10 -10.17 -5.79 37.80
C PHE A 10 -9.53 -6.68 36.73
N LEU A 11 -8.56 -7.54 37.10
CA LEU A 11 -7.90 -8.43 36.13
C LEU A 11 -8.87 -9.40 35.45
N LYS A 12 -9.82 -9.98 36.21
CA LYS A 12 -10.83 -10.89 35.64
C LYS A 12 -11.78 -10.17 34.68
N THR A 13 -12.21 -8.96 35.03
CA THR A 13 -13.09 -8.17 34.18
C THR A 13 -12.36 -7.70 32.91
N THR A 14 -11.17 -7.12 33.04
CA THR A 14 -10.40 -6.60 31.90
C THR A 14 -9.96 -7.71 30.94
N ALA A 15 -9.57 -8.89 31.45
CA ALA A 15 -9.23 -10.04 30.61
C ALA A 15 -10.45 -10.56 29.82
N GLY A 16 -11.64 -10.60 30.43
CA GLY A 16 -12.87 -10.98 29.74
C GLY A 16 -13.26 -10.00 28.63
N SER A 17 -13.11 -8.69 28.88
CA SER A 17 -13.42 -7.65 27.89
C SER A 17 -12.48 -7.66 26.68
N ALA A 18 -11.20 -7.94 26.88
CA ALA A 18 -10.20 -7.96 25.82
C ALA A 18 -10.46 -9.06 24.78
N MET A 19 -10.96 -10.22 25.22
CA MET A 19 -11.28 -11.34 24.32
C MET A 19 -12.47 -11.04 23.41
N LEU A 20 -13.50 -10.33 23.90
CA LEU A 20 -14.63 -9.89 23.06
C LEU A 20 -14.21 -8.84 22.02
N GLY A 21 -13.24 -7.98 22.34
CA GLY A 21 -12.71 -6.99 21.40
C GLY A 21 -11.95 -7.60 20.22
N MET A 22 -11.35 -8.78 20.40
CA MET A 22 -10.60 -9.49 19.35
C MET A 22 -11.49 -10.22 18.35
N VAL A 23 -12.71 -10.62 18.72
CA VAL A 23 -13.63 -11.33 17.81
C VAL A 23 -14.14 -10.42 16.69
N ASN A 24 -14.18 -9.10 16.91
CA ASN A 24 -14.62 -8.11 15.93
C ASN A 24 -13.47 -7.37 15.22
N PHE A 25 -12.21 -7.70 15.53
CA PHE A 25 -11.08 -7.20 14.74
C PHE A 25 -10.91 -8.06 13.48
N GLN A 26 -11.93 -8.05 12.63
CA GLN A 26 -11.76 -8.43 11.23
C GLN A 26 -10.96 -7.31 10.58
N PHE A 27 -9.63 -7.46 10.57
CA PHE A 27 -8.77 -6.68 9.70
C PHE A 27 -9.01 -7.17 8.27
N THR A 28 -10.20 -6.87 7.74
CA THR A 28 -10.48 -7.03 6.33
C THR A 28 -9.73 -5.90 5.63
N SER A 29 -8.48 -6.19 5.27
CA SER A 29 -7.83 -5.49 4.19
C SER A 29 -8.59 -5.85 2.92
N HIS A 30 -9.65 -5.08 2.61
CA HIS A 30 -10.16 -4.99 1.25
C HIS A 30 -9.08 -4.30 0.41
N ILE A 31 -8.00 -5.02 0.11
CA ILE A 31 -7.27 -4.77 -1.11
C ILE A 31 -8.24 -5.29 -2.17
N GLU A 32 -9.04 -4.39 -2.73
CA GLU A 32 -9.56 -4.56 -4.08
C GLU A 32 -8.32 -4.67 -4.96
N ALA A 33 -7.79 -5.90 -5.06
CA ALA A 33 -6.87 -6.23 -6.11
C ALA A 33 -7.66 -5.92 -7.37
N ASN A 34 -7.24 -4.88 -8.11
CA ASN A 34 -7.57 -4.81 -9.52
C ASN A 34 -7.37 -6.23 -10.06
N GLU A 35 -8.42 -6.79 -10.68
CA GLU A 35 -8.39 -8.10 -11.34
C GLU A 35 -6.97 -8.33 -11.85
N PRO A 36 -6.25 -9.37 -11.37
CA PRO A 36 -4.92 -9.62 -11.88
C PRO A 36 -5.08 -9.67 -13.38
N GLU A 37 -4.28 -8.88 -14.10
CA GLU A 37 -4.17 -9.01 -15.55
C GLU A 37 -4.21 -10.50 -15.83
N SER A 38 -5.25 -10.94 -16.57
CA SER A 38 -5.55 -12.36 -16.78
C SER A 38 -4.24 -13.13 -16.98
N MET A 39 -4.14 -14.35 -16.48
CA MET A 39 -2.91 -15.16 -16.65
C MET A 39 -2.41 -15.11 -18.11
N ASP A 40 -3.34 -15.03 -19.07
CA ASP A 40 -3.10 -14.82 -20.50
C ASP A 40 -2.35 -13.51 -20.83
N GLY A 41 -2.68 -12.38 -20.18
CA GLY A 41 -1.96 -11.11 -20.30
C GLY A 41 -0.53 -11.18 -19.74
N ILE A 42 -0.33 -11.86 -18.62
CA ILE A 42 1.00 -12.09 -18.04
C ILE A 42 1.82 -13.00 -18.96
N LEU A 43 1.22 -14.08 -19.47
CA LEU A 43 1.84 -14.98 -20.43
C LEU A 43 2.18 -14.24 -21.72
N GLN A 44 1.29 -13.41 -22.24
CA GLN A 44 1.53 -12.62 -23.45
C GLN A 44 2.69 -11.63 -23.26
N ALA A 45 2.77 -10.95 -22.12
CA ALA A 45 3.87 -10.05 -21.79
C ALA A 45 5.21 -10.81 -21.62
N ALA A 46 5.18 -12.02 -21.05
CA ALA A 46 6.35 -12.89 -20.95
C ALA A 46 6.78 -13.48 -22.30
N MET A 47 5.83 -13.71 -23.21
CA MET A 47 6.05 -14.25 -24.56
C MET A 47 6.43 -13.17 -25.59
N ASP A 48 6.35 -11.88 -25.25
CA ASP A 48 6.90 -10.80 -26.07
C ASP A 48 8.45 -10.84 -26.05
N THR A 49 8.97 -11.75 -26.87
CA THR A 49 10.40 -12.04 -27.05
C THR A 49 11.08 -11.14 -28.09
N ASN A 50 10.38 -10.12 -28.60
CA ASN A 50 10.94 -9.19 -29.57
C ASN A 50 11.87 -8.15 -28.90
N TYR A 51 13.01 -8.62 -28.43
CA TYR A 51 14.10 -7.78 -27.93
C TYR A 51 15.04 -7.46 -29.10
N GLN A 52 15.19 -6.17 -29.43
CA GLN A 52 16.14 -5.70 -30.44
C GLN A 52 17.54 -5.55 -29.83
N SER A 53 17.61 -5.23 -28.53
CA SER A 53 18.85 -5.10 -27.78
C SER A 53 18.66 -5.43 -26.30
N PHE A 54 19.74 -5.72 -25.58
CA PHE A 54 19.71 -5.93 -24.12
C PHE A 54 19.07 -4.74 -23.37
N ALA A 55 19.22 -3.53 -23.91
CA ALA A 55 18.68 -2.31 -23.32
C ALA A 55 17.14 -2.30 -23.29
N ASP A 56 16.48 -3.11 -24.14
CA ASP A 56 15.02 -3.20 -24.17
C ASP A 56 14.46 -3.81 -22.88
N VAL A 57 15.22 -4.67 -22.20
CA VAL A 57 14.84 -5.20 -20.88
C VAL A 57 14.66 -4.06 -19.88
N TYR A 58 15.64 -3.17 -19.79
CA TYR A 58 15.59 -2.02 -18.88
C TYR A 58 14.55 -0.97 -19.32
N ARG A 59 14.38 -0.75 -20.63
CA ARG A 59 13.32 0.14 -21.13
C ARG A 59 11.93 -0.39 -20.82
N LYS A 60 11.69 -1.70 -20.94
CA LYS A 60 10.41 -2.34 -20.57
C LYS A 60 10.16 -2.26 -19.06
N GLN A 61 11.20 -2.32 -18.23
CA GLN A 61 11.07 -2.09 -16.79
C GLN A 61 10.59 -0.66 -16.50
N TRP A 62 11.13 0.35 -17.20
CA TRP A 62 10.82 1.77 -17.03
C TRP A 62 9.57 2.25 -17.81
N ARG A 63 8.47 1.49 -17.74
CA ARG A 63 7.16 1.87 -18.29
C ARG A 63 6.06 1.70 -17.25
N TRP A 64 5.03 2.54 -17.36
CA TRP A 64 3.96 2.69 -16.38
C TRP A 64 2.63 2.78 -17.11
N ASP A 65 1.57 2.28 -16.49
CA ASP A 65 0.20 2.36 -17.05
C ASP A 65 -0.40 3.74 -16.77
N ARG A 66 -0.13 4.27 -15.57
CA ARG A 66 -0.54 5.60 -15.15
C ARG A 66 0.43 6.24 -14.19
N VAL A 67 0.40 7.57 -14.16
CA VAL A 67 1.12 8.40 -13.19
C VAL A 67 0.09 9.19 -12.40
N ALA A 68 0.04 8.98 -11.08
CA ALA A 68 -0.78 9.79 -10.16
C ALA A 68 0.08 10.83 -9.45
N LYS A 69 -0.58 11.83 -8.85
CA LYS A 69 0.08 12.79 -7.95
C LYS A 69 -0.06 12.33 -6.52
N GLY A 70 1.04 12.36 -5.79
CA GLY A 70 1.10 11.96 -4.38
C GLY A 70 1.94 12.91 -3.55
N THR A 71 1.82 12.76 -2.24
CA THR A 71 2.67 13.41 -1.25
C THR A 71 2.80 12.53 0.00
N HIS A 72 3.78 12.82 0.84
CA HIS A 72 3.96 12.11 2.11
C HIS A 72 3.27 12.85 3.25
N TYR A 73 2.29 12.18 3.87
CA TYR A 73 1.63 12.67 5.08
C TYR A 73 2.44 12.34 6.34
N VAL A 74 3.64 12.93 6.43
CA VAL A 74 4.57 12.71 7.54
C VAL A 74 5.08 14.05 8.08
N ASN A 75 5.55 14.05 9.33
CA ASN A 75 6.08 15.25 9.97
C ASN A 75 7.56 15.50 9.61
N CYS A 76 7.87 15.72 8.33
CA CYS A 76 9.25 15.84 7.84
C CYS A 76 9.88 17.24 7.94
N GLY A 77 9.13 18.30 8.22
CA GLY A 77 9.69 19.65 8.36
C GLY A 77 8.75 20.79 7.99
N TYR A 78 9.31 21.97 7.72
CA TYR A 78 8.59 23.20 7.35
C TYR A 78 7.92 23.10 5.97
N GLN A 79 8.65 22.61 4.96
CA GLN A 79 8.13 22.30 3.64
C GLN A 79 7.48 20.92 3.66
N ARG A 80 6.26 20.88 4.20
CA ARG A 80 5.38 19.71 4.08
C ARG A 80 4.83 19.63 2.66
N GLY A 81 4.41 18.44 2.25
CA GLY A 81 3.61 18.32 1.03
C GLY A 81 4.41 18.32 -0.28
N CYS A 82 5.66 17.84 -0.27
CA CYS A 82 6.42 17.62 -1.51
C CYS A 82 5.55 16.81 -2.50
N ALA A 83 5.35 17.35 -3.69
CA ALA A 83 4.71 16.70 -4.81
C ALA A 83 5.63 15.62 -5.40
N PHE A 84 5.06 14.42 -5.53
CA PHE A 84 5.65 13.28 -6.21
C PHE A 84 4.76 12.80 -7.36
N ASN A 85 5.41 12.29 -8.40
CA ASN A 85 4.80 11.41 -9.38
C ASN A 85 4.83 9.98 -8.82
N VAL A 86 3.66 9.37 -8.66
CA VAL A 86 3.51 7.97 -8.22
C VAL A 86 3.24 7.13 -9.45
N TYR A 87 4.14 6.20 -9.75
CA TYR A 87 4.11 5.37 -10.94
C TYR A 87 3.44 4.03 -10.62
N VAL A 88 2.41 3.69 -11.41
CA VAL A 88 1.64 2.46 -11.25
C VAL A 88 1.83 1.59 -12.48
N LYS A 89 2.07 0.30 -12.23
CA LYS A 89 2.30 -0.73 -13.23
C LYS A 89 1.58 -2.01 -12.82
N ASN A 90 0.78 -2.56 -13.73
CA ASN A 90 -0.07 -3.73 -13.53
C ASN A 90 -0.96 -3.56 -12.28
N GLY A 91 -1.51 -2.35 -12.10
CA GLY A 91 -2.34 -1.99 -10.94
C GLY A 91 -1.58 -1.81 -9.61
N ILE A 92 -0.26 -2.04 -9.56
CA ILE A 92 0.56 -1.95 -8.35
C ILE A 92 1.41 -0.68 -8.37
N VAL A 93 1.51 -0.01 -7.22
CA VAL A 93 2.43 1.14 -7.05
C VAL A 93 3.86 0.62 -7.04
N TRP A 94 4.67 1.07 -8.01
CA TRP A 94 6.02 0.54 -8.20
C TRP A 94 7.10 1.43 -7.59
N ARG A 95 6.97 2.75 -7.79
CA ARG A 95 7.92 3.76 -7.32
C ARG A 95 7.31 5.15 -7.32
N GLU A 96 8.02 6.08 -6.72
CA GLU A 96 7.72 7.51 -6.77
C GLU A 96 8.97 8.33 -7.13
N GLU A 97 8.77 9.52 -7.71
CA GLU A 97 9.84 10.47 -8.04
C GLU A 97 9.35 11.91 -7.86
N GLN A 98 10.24 12.82 -7.47
CA GLN A 98 9.91 14.24 -7.31
C GLN A 98 9.44 14.83 -8.65
N VAL A 99 8.40 15.68 -8.63
CA VAL A 99 7.84 16.21 -9.90
C VAL A 99 8.79 17.23 -10.57
N GLY A 100 9.60 17.95 -9.80
CA GLY A 100 10.63 18.84 -10.33
C GLY A 100 10.12 20.08 -11.10
N ASN A 101 8.83 20.40 -11.01
CA ASN A 101 8.20 21.46 -11.81
C ASN A 101 7.35 22.45 -10.99
N TYR A 102 7.75 22.71 -9.75
CA TYR A 102 7.14 23.76 -8.93
C TYR A 102 7.26 25.12 -9.63
N ARG A 103 6.19 25.91 -9.59
CA ARG A 103 6.16 27.29 -10.08
C ARG A 103 6.05 28.24 -8.92
#